data_AF-A0A241VLB7-F1
#
_entry.id   AF-A0A241VLB7-F1
#
_cell.length_a   1.000
_cell.length_b   1.000
_cell.length_c   1.000
_cell.angle_alpha   90.00
_cell.angle_beta   90.00
_cell.angle_gamma   90.00
#
_symmetry.space_group_name_H-M   'P 1'
#
loop_
_entity.id
_entity.type
_entity.pdbx_description
1 polymer ?
#
loop_
_entity_poly.entity_id
_entity_poly.type
_entity_poly.pdbx_seq_one_letter_code
_entity_poly.pdbx_strand_id
1 'polypeptide(L)'
;MNETNTYHKDITLCFNLNDIGLRKFLSIKERKNGDLIIMPKYAEFFRRAQEKADNIVKIKQQKYSIHLSPNSKEFNVCMHNLELSDGKIIRTPHYTKTIKSNNGKLTPLFFCRSPDLSIDKYQLNSKDENNIHNLGNFDSKANTLYYGVFICSTTVKSFLSFKTGEQNYKIFKFLNFTLLIVWSFQYIPSHFSGAKIHFRSLDDQTLNDEIGSNIFKTTEGSRGLEAKQLLSYQFNELKKELLSTLIQGGEMSSSDTLFELPFSKTPYKLKIKGK
;
A
#
# COMPACT_ATOMS: atom_id res chain seq x y z
N MET A 1 -4.41 -28.17 -17.05
CA MET A 1 -3.10 -28.00 -16.40
C MET A 1 -3.33 -27.62 -14.96
N ASN A 2 -3.00 -28.52 -14.03
CA ASN A 2 -3.16 -28.27 -12.59
C ASN A 2 -2.04 -27.34 -12.11
N GLU A 3 -2.38 -26.12 -11.70
CA GLU A 3 -1.47 -25.18 -11.01
C GLU A 3 -1.19 -25.68 -9.57
N THR A 4 -0.59 -26.85 -9.43
CA THR A 4 -0.21 -27.39 -8.12
C THR A 4 1.02 -26.66 -7.58
N ASN A 5 0.75 -25.74 -6.64
CA ASN A 5 1.68 -25.10 -5.69
C ASN A 5 2.94 -24.43 -6.28
N THR A 6 2.75 -23.29 -6.95
CA THR A 6 3.82 -22.33 -7.29
C THR A 6 4.29 -21.48 -6.10
N TYR A 7 3.56 -21.50 -4.99
CA TYR A 7 3.80 -20.65 -3.83
C TYR A 7 4.20 -21.45 -2.60
N HIS A 8 5.21 -20.95 -1.88
CA HIS A 8 5.67 -21.48 -0.60
C HIS A 8 4.87 -20.91 0.57
N LYS A 9 4.40 -19.66 0.45
CA LYS A 9 3.61 -18.97 1.48
C LYS A 9 2.58 -18.07 0.82
N ASP A 10 1.37 -18.05 1.36
CA ASP A 10 0.26 -17.17 0.93
C ASP A 10 -0.34 -16.52 2.18
N ILE A 11 -0.55 -15.21 2.14
CA ILE A 11 -1.03 -14.39 3.26
C ILE A 11 -2.13 -13.49 2.72
N THR A 12 -3.30 -13.52 3.37
CA THR A 12 -4.41 -12.62 3.08
C THR A 12 -4.58 -11.62 4.22
N LEU A 13 -4.50 -10.32 3.93
CA LEU A 13 -4.74 -9.28 4.94
C LEU A 13 -6.14 -8.69 4.82
N CYS A 14 -6.80 -8.59 5.97
CA CYS A 14 -8.17 -8.12 6.09
C CYS A 14 -8.34 -7.09 7.19
N PHE A 15 -9.43 -6.32 7.09
CA PHE A 15 -10.05 -5.63 8.21
C PHE A 15 -11.46 -6.18 8.39
N ASN A 16 -11.94 -6.17 9.63
CA ASN A 16 -13.34 -6.43 9.92
C ASN A 16 -14.12 -5.12 9.90
N LEU A 17 -15.18 -5.04 9.10
CA LEU A 17 -16.10 -3.90 9.13
C LEU A 17 -17.26 -4.27 10.05
N ASN A 18 -17.53 -3.44 11.06
CA ASN A 18 -18.39 -3.78 12.21
C ASN A 18 -19.73 -4.47 11.82
N ASP A 19 -20.40 -3.99 10.78
CA ASP A 19 -21.74 -4.46 10.38
C ASP A 19 -21.71 -5.41 9.16
N ILE A 20 -20.52 -5.74 8.67
CA ILE A 20 -20.32 -6.28 7.31
C ILE A 20 -19.42 -7.53 7.32
N GLY A 21 -18.51 -7.63 8.30
CA GLY A 21 -17.56 -8.74 8.42
C GLY A 21 -16.21 -8.47 7.77
N LEU A 22 -15.44 -9.54 7.56
CA LEU A 22 -14.07 -9.45 7.04
C LEU A 22 -14.05 -8.99 5.57
N ARG A 23 -13.15 -8.05 5.28
CA ARG A 23 -12.90 -7.51 3.95
C ARG A 23 -11.40 -7.54 3.65
N LYS A 24 -11.06 -8.24 2.57
CA LYS A 24 -9.71 -8.41 2.05
C LYS A 24 -9.28 -7.17 1.30
N PHE A 25 -8.10 -6.65 1.63
CA PHE A 25 -7.52 -5.50 0.91
C PHE A 25 -6.14 -5.79 0.29
N LEU A 26 -5.43 -6.82 0.76
CA LEU A 26 -4.10 -7.19 0.28
C LEU A 26 -3.91 -8.71 0.29
N SER A 27 -3.25 -9.25 -0.73
CA SER A 27 -2.68 -10.62 -0.70
C SER A 27 -1.18 -10.55 -0.90
N ILE A 28 -0.44 -11.42 -0.23
CA ILE A 28 1.01 -11.52 -0.35
C ILE A 28 1.36 -12.98 -0.58
N LYS A 29 2.10 -13.26 -1.65
CA LYS A 29 2.50 -14.61 -2.04
C LYS A 29 4.01 -14.69 -2.22
N GLU A 30 4.63 -15.66 -1.59
CA GLU A 30 6.03 -16.01 -1.81
C GLU A 30 6.11 -17.18 -2.78
N ARG A 31 6.82 -16.98 -3.90
CA ARG A 31 7.10 -18.04 -4.87
C ARG A 31 8.18 -18.99 -4.33
N LYS A 32 8.24 -20.20 -4.87
CA LYS A 32 9.30 -21.18 -4.54
C LYS A 32 10.73 -20.68 -4.78
N ASN A 33 10.93 -19.77 -5.76
CA ASN A 33 12.23 -19.14 -6.01
C ASN A 33 12.56 -18.02 -5.00
N GLY A 34 11.69 -17.78 -4.02
CA GLY A 34 11.85 -16.76 -3.00
C GLY A 34 11.45 -15.35 -3.44
N ASP A 35 10.92 -15.15 -4.65
CA ASP A 35 10.34 -13.87 -5.08
C ASP A 35 9.03 -13.59 -4.33
N LEU A 36 8.78 -12.31 -4.03
CA LEU A 36 7.56 -11.88 -3.35
C LEU A 36 6.61 -11.21 -4.33
N ILE A 37 5.34 -11.60 -4.31
CA ILE A 37 4.25 -10.93 -5.05
C ILE A 37 3.28 -10.32 -4.05
N ILE A 38 2.99 -9.03 -4.22
CA ILE A 38 2.02 -8.30 -3.42
C ILE A 38 0.89 -7.85 -4.35
N MET A 39 -0.34 -8.22 -4.03
CA MET A 39 -1.53 -7.96 -4.84
C MET A 39 -2.53 -7.17 -4.00
N PRO A 40 -2.43 -5.83 -3.99
CA PRO A 40 -3.44 -5.00 -3.37
C PRO A 40 -4.71 -5.07 -4.20
N LYS A 41 -5.86 -5.08 -3.54
CA LYS A 41 -7.12 -4.80 -4.24
C LYS A 41 -7.03 -3.39 -4.82
N TYR A 42 -7.32 -3.25 -6.11
CA TYR A 42 -7.08 -2.03 -6.88
C TYR A 42 -8.29 -1.08 -6.84
N ALA A 43 -8.02 0.20 -7.05
CA ALA A 43 -9.06 1.16 -7.40
C ALA A 43 -9.53 0.82 -8.81
N GLU A 44 -10.83 0.89 -9.07
CA GLU A 44 -11.40 0.43 -10.35
C GLU A 44 -10.96 1.31 -11.52
N PHE A 45 -10.86 2.61 -11.31
CA PHE A 45 -10.56 3.60 -12.35
C PHE A 45 -9.07 3.94 -12.37
N PHE A 46 -8.50 3.99 -13.58
CA PHE A 46 -7.13 4.43 -13.79
C PHE A 46 -7.03 5.95 -13.71
N ARG A 47 -5.90 6.46 -13.23
CA ARG A 47 -5.56 7.89 -13.35
C ARG A 47 -4.08 8.05 -13.57
N ARG A 48 -3.68 9.06 -14.36
CA ARG A 48 -2.28 9.50 -14.41
C ARG A 48 -1.98 10.42 -13.24
N ALA A 49 -0.69 10.67 -13.00
CA ALA A 49 -0.27 11.62 -11.98
C ALA A 49 -0.87 13.00 -12.28
N GLN A 50 -1.48 13.63 -11.27
CA GLN A 50 -2.11 14.95 -11.36
C GLN A 50 -3.35 15.05 -12.28
N GLU A 51 -3.80 13.93 -12.85
CA GLU A 51 -5.02 13.88 -13.68
C GLU A 51 -6.21 13.31 -12.88
N LYS A 52 -7.43 13.65 -13.33
CA LYS A 52 -8.66 13.02 -12.84
C LYS A 52 -8.71 11.54 -13.26
N ALA A 53 -9.53 10.78 -12.57
CA ALA A 53 -9.76 9.38 -12.93
C ALA A 53 -10.39 9.29 -14.33
N ASP A 54 -9.86 8.37 -15.13
CA ASP A 54 -10.41 7.97 -16.42
C ASP A 54 -11.59 7.03 -16.16
N ASN A 55 -12.78 7.45 -16.56
CA ASN A 55 -14.01 6.68 -16.39
C ASN A 55 -14.18 5.58 -17.45
N ILE A 56 -13.36 5.60 -18.51
CA ILE A 56 -13.40 4.63 -19.62
C ILE A 56 -12.44 3.48 -19.34
N VAL A 57 -11.21 3.80 -18.92
CA VAL A 57 -10.15 2.80 -18.71
C VAL A 57 -10.14 2.31 -17.27
N LYS A 58 -10.44 1.02 -17.08
CA LYS A 58 -10.44 0.37 -15.76
C LYS A 58 -9.15 -0.39 -15.51
N ILE A 59 -8.75 -0.48 -14.25
CA ILE A 59 -7.68 -1.38 -13.82
C ILE A 59 -8.24 -2.80 -13.74
N LYS A 60 -7.62 -3.75 -14.43
CA LYS A 60 -7.94 -5.19 -14.38
C LYS A 60 -7.09 -5.92 -13.34
N GLN A 61 -5.81 -5.58 -13.25
CA GLN A 61 -4.89 -6.20 -12.31
C GLN A 61 -3.86 -5.19 -11.85
N GLN A 62 -3.50 -5.26 -10.57
CA GLN A 62 -2.38 -4.51 -10.01
C GLN A 62 -1.54 -5.45 -9.14
N LYS A 63 -0.24 -5.54 -9.42
CA LYS A 63 0.69 -6.36 -8.63
C LYS A 63 2.05 -5.71 -8.51
N TYR A 64 2.72 -5.99 -7.39
CA TYR A 64 4.12 -5.68 -7.14
C TYR A 64 4.86 -6.99 -7.07
N SER A 65 5.94 -7.14 -7.82
CA SER A 65 6.87 -8.25 -7.69
C SER A 65 8.22 -7.76 -7.21
N ILE A 66 8.75 -8.40 -6.17
CA ILE A 66 10.06 -8.11 -5.62
C ILE A 66 10.96 -9.28 -5.97
N HIS A 67 11.97 -8.99 -6.78
CA HIS A 67 12.90 -10.00 -7.26
C HIS A 67 14.19 -9.98 -6.46
N LEU A 68 14.74 -11.16 -6.16
CA LEU A 68 16.03 -11.27 -5.46
C LEU A 68 17.20 -10.67 -6.27
N SER A 69 17.03 -10.51 -7.58
CA SER A 69 18.03 -10.01 -8.52
C SER A 69 19.38 -10.73 -8.31
N PRO A 70 19.48 -12.05 -8.58
CA PRO A 70 20.69 -12.82 -8.30
C PRO A 70 21.92 -12.30 -9.07
N ASN A 71 21.69 -11.72 -10.25
CA ASN A 71 22.74 -11.18 -11.10
C ASN A 71 23.19 -9.75 -10.69
N SER A 72 22.56 -9.15 -9.69
CA SER A 72 22.97 -7.85 -9.14
C SER A 72 23.43 -8.01 -7.69
N LYS A 73 24.65 -7.54 -7.42
CA LYS A 73 25.20 -7.45 -6.06
C LYS A 73 24.70 -6.20 -5.33
N GLU A 74 24.23 -5.19 -6.06
CA GLU A 74 23.97 -3.86 -5.50
C GLU A 74 22.51 -3.60 -5.19
N PHE A 75 21.58 -4.09 -6.03
CA PHE A 75 20.17 -3.73 -5.92
C PHE A 75 19.23 -4.90 -6.19
N ASN A 76 18.03 -4.76 -5.64
CA ASN A 76 16.84 -5.53 -5.97
C ASN A 76 15.92 -4.69 -6.85
N VAL A 77 15.11 -5.37 -7.67
CA VAL A 77 14.07 -4.72 -8.49
C VAL A 77 12.72 -5.00 -7.87
N CYS A 78 11.98 -3.94 -7.57
CA CYS A 78 10.56 -3.97 -7.26
C CYS A 78 9.81 -3.52 -8.51
N MET A 79 9.06 -4.41 -9.14
CA MET A 79 8.31 -4.11 -10.35
C MET A 79 6.83 -3.94 -10.02
N HIS A 80 6.29 -2.75 -10.26
CA HIS A 80 4.86 -2.54 -10.30
C HIS A 80 4.33 -2.84 -11.71
N ASN A 81 3.35 -3.73 -11.81
CA ASN A 81 2.64 -4.04 -13.05
C ASN A 81 1.17 -3.69 -12.88
N LEU A 82 0.65 -2.87 -13.80
CA LEU A 82 -0.74 -2.45 -13.87
C LEU A 82 -1.30 -2.85 -15.24
N GLU A 83 -2.30 -3.73 -15.24
CA GLU A 83 -3.01 -4.15 -16.44
C GLU A 83 -4.33 -3.39 -16.54
N LEU A 84 -4.59 -2.81 -17.70
CA LEU A 84 -5.75 -1.97 -17.99
C LEU A 84 -6.78 -2.71 -18.86
N SER A 85 -8.03 -2.22 -18.86
CA SER A 85 -9.14 -2.87 -19.56
C SER A 85 -8.95 -2.97 -21.07
N ASP A 86 -8.24 -2.01 -21.65
CA ASP A 86 -7.83 -1.92 -23.06
C ASP A 86 -6.68 -2.87 -23.44
N GLY A 87 -6.17 -3.66 -22.48
CA GLY A 87 -5.06 -4.60 -22.69
C GLY A 87 -3.68 -3.97 -22.50
N LYS A 88 -3.58 -2.66 -22.23
CA LYS A 88 -2.30 -2.00 -21.97
C LYS A 88 -1.73 -2.47 -20.62
N ILE A 89 -0.43 -2.76 -20.61
CA ILE A 89 0.32 -3.10 -19.39
C ILE A 89 1.32 -1.98 -19.10
N ILE A 90 1.12 -1.28 -17.99
CA ILE A 90 2.07 -0.29 -17.47
C ILE A 90 3.01 -1.01 -16.51
N ARG A 91 4.32 -0.89 -16.77
CA ARG A 91 5.38 -1.43 -15.93
C ARG A 91 6.19 -0.29 -15.35
N THR A 92 6.41 -0.33 -14.05
CA THR A 92 7.12 0.73 -13.34
C THR A 92 8.16 0.10 -12.42
N PRO A 93 9.46 0.15 -12.79
CA PRO A 93 10.52 -0.36 -11.95
C PRO A 93 10.80 0.59 -10.79
N HIS A 94 11.16 0.01 -9.65
CA HIS A 94 11.68 0.69 -8.49
C HIS A 94 12.88 -0.11 -7.97
N TYR A 95 14.08 0.44 -8.19
CA TYR A 95 15.33 -0.16 -7.74
C TYR A 95 15.59 0.18 -6.28
N THR A 96 16.07 -0.80 -5.51
CA THR A 96 16.40 -0.59 -4.10
C THR A 96 17.66 -1.34 -3.69
N LYS A 97 18.53 -0.67 -2.92
CA LYS A 97 19.71 -1.27 -2.27
C LYS A 97 19.38 -1.82 -0.89
N THR A 98 18.23 -1.50 -0.33
CA THR A 98 17.87 -1.77 1.07
C THR A 98 17.97 -3.26 1.45
N ILE A 99 17.58 -4.15 0.53
CA ILE A 99 17.59 -5.60 0.79
C ILE A 99 19.03 -6.14 0.74
N LYS A 100 19.80 -5.88 -0.32
CA LYS A 100 21.21 -6.33 -0.44
C LYS A 100 22.13 -5.74 0.62
N SER A 101 21.98 -4.46 0.93
CA SER A 101 22.84 -3.76 1.89
C SER A 101 22.62 -4.21 3.34
N ASN A 102 21.52 -4.92 3.62
CA ASN A 102 21.18 -5.41 4.97
C ASN A 102 21.28 -4.33 6.06
N ASN A 103 20.97 -3.09 5.69
CA ASN A 103 21.30 -1.94 6.50
C ASN A 103 20.12 -1.49 7.38
N GLY A 104 18.99 -2.20 7.38
CA GLY A 104 17.81 -1.84 8.15
C GLY A 104 17.06 -0.60 7.67
N LYS A 105 17.38 -0.08 6.48
CA LYS A 105 16.49 0.84 5.77
C LYS A 105 15.22 0.09 5.34
N LEU A 106 14.21 0.86 4.96
CA LEU A 106 12.94 0.38 4.45
C LEU A 106 12.72 0.97 3.08
N THR A 107 12.36 0.13 2.11
CA THR A 107 11.93 0.59 0.80
C THR A 107 10.41 0.72 0.78
N PRO A 108 9.85 1.92 0.60
CA PRO A 108 8.42 2.07 0.41
C PRO A 108 8.03 1.49 -0.96
N LEU A 109 7.00 0.66 -1.00
CA LEU A 109 6.44 0.19 -2.27
C LEU A 109 5.31 1.10 -2.73
N PHE A 110 4.36 1.35 -1.82
CA PHE A 110 3.26 2.25 -2.06
C PHE A 110 2.60 2.70 -0.76
N PHE A 111 1.90 3.83 -0.84
CA PHE A 111 0.95 4.31 0.16
C PHE A 111 -0.44 4.32 -0.45
N CYS A 112 -1.46 4.07 0.36
CA CYS A 112 -2.83 3.95 -0.09
C CYS A 112 -3.78 4.63 0.89
N ARG A 113 -4.67 5.46 0.35
CA ARG A 113 -5.97 5.74 0.94
C ARG A 113 -6.91 4.67 0.40
N SER A 114 -7.40 3.81 1.28
CA SER A 114 -8.32 2.76 0.89
C SER A 114 -9.62 3.37 0.36
N PRO A 115 -10.20 2.84 -0.72
CA PRO A 115 -11.62 3.04 -1.00
C PRO A 115 -12.47 2.36 0.10
N ASP A 116 -13.76 2.64 0.08
CA ASP A 116 -14.73 1.92 0.92
C ASP A 116 -14.64 0.40 0.66
N LEU A 117 -14.26 -0.31 1.72
CA LEU A 117 -14.09 -1.76 1.71
C LEU A 117 -15.41 -2.52 1.89
N SER A 118 -16.53 -1.82 2.11
CA SER A 118 -17.85 -2.43 2.32
C SER A 118 -18.32 -3.27 1.11
N ILE A 119 -17.90 -2.86 -0.10
CA ILE A 119 -18.32 -3.40 -1.39
C ILE A 119 -17.92 -4.89 -1.56
N ASP A 120 -18.78 -5.68 -2.19
CA ASP A 120 -18.63 -7.13 -2.37
C ASP A 120 -17.30 -7.59 -2.99
N LYS A 121 -16.67 -6.76 -3.83
CA LYS A 121 -15.35 -7.09 -4.43
C LYS A 121 -14.23 -7.30 -3.42
N TYR A 122 -14.41 -6.81 -2.19
CA TYR A 122 -13.50 -6.99 -1.06
C TYR A 122 -13.89 -8.17 -0.16
N GLN A 123 -15.01 -8.85 -0.43
CA GLN A 123 -15.36 -10.07 0.29
C GLN A 123 -14.29 -11.15 0.07
N LEU A 124 -14.08 -11.95 1.11
CA LEU A 124 -13.23 -13.13 1.03
C LEU A 124 -13.86 -14.17 0.11
N ASN A 125 -13.03 -14.86 -0.67
CA ASN A 125 -13.44 -16.06 -1.40
C ASN A 125 -12.87 -17.31 -0.73
N SER A 126 -13.35 -18.49 -1.14
CA SER A 126 -12.92 -19.79 -0.60
C SER A 126 -11.41 -20.05 -0.71
N LYS A 127 -10.70 -19.42 -1.64
CA LYS A 127 -9.24 -19.55 -1.78
C LYS A 127 -8.47 -18.71 -0.74
N ASP A 128 -9.13 -17.77 -0.08
CA ASP A 128 -8.51 -16.86 0.87
C ASP A 128 -8.42 -17.41 2.30
N GLU A 129 -9.13 -18.51 2.59
CA GLU A 129 -9.42 -18.99 3.95
C GLU A 129 -8.20 -19.51 4.72
N ASN A 130 -7.18 -20.01 4.03
CA ASN A 130 -6.11 -20.77 4.69
C ASN A 130 -5.09 -19.92 5.47
N ASN A 131 -5.01 -18.60 5.27
CA ASN A 131 -4.04 -17.73 5.96
C ASN A 131 -4.53 -16.27 6.09
N ILE A 132 -5.68 -16.09 6.73
CA ILE A 132 -6.25 -14.77 6.98
C ILE A 132 -5.59 -14.12 8.19
N HIS A 133 -5.11 -12.89 8.01
CA HIS A 133 -4.70 -12.01 9.08
C HIS A 133 -5.62 -10.80 9.16
N ASN A 134 -6.49 -10.78 10.16
CA ASN A 134 -7.22 -9.58 10.54
C ASN A 134 -6.25 -8.56 11.16
N LEU A 135 -6.27 -7.33 10.66
CA LEU A 135 -5.47 -6.20 11.14
C LEU A 135 -6.24 -5.28 12.10
N GLY A 136 -7.53 -5.51 12.27
CA GLY A 136 -8.37 -4.75 13.20
C GLY A 136 -9.78 -4.56 12.68
N ASN A 137 -10.58 -3.86 13.48
CA ASN A 137 -11.96 -3.57 13.15
C ASN A 137 -12.10 -2.07 12.92
N PHE A 138 -12.85 -1.63 11.91
CA PHE A 138 -13.22 -0.22 11.74
C PHE A 138 -14.60 -0.06 11.14
N ASP A 139 -15.17 1.14 11.28
CA ASP A 139 -16.43 1.53 10.65
C ASP A 139 -16.14 2.40 9.44
N SER A 140 -16.47 1.91 8.23
CA SER A 140 -16.22 2.65 6.99
C SER A 140 -17.10 3.88 6.84
N LYS A 141 -18.22 3.98 7.56
CA LYS A 141 -19.07 5.18 7.58
C LYS A 141 -18.49 6.29 8.45
N ALA A 142 -17.54 5.97 9.33
CA ALA A 142 -16.93 6.93 10.24
C ALA A 142 -15.43 7.14 9.99
N ASN A 143 -14.78 6.19 9.32
CA ASN A 143 -13.33 6.17 9.19
C ASN A 143 -12.89 5.84 7.77
N THR A 144 -11.80 6.48 7.36
CA THR A 144 -11.05 6.16 6.15
C THR A 144 -9.74 5.50 6.58
N LEU A 145 -9.44 4.35 5.97
CA LEU A 145 -8.21 3.60 6.20
C LEU A 145 -7.08 4.14 5.31
N TYR A 146 -5.92 4.39 5.92
CA TYR A 146 -4.67 4.71 5.22
C TYR A 146 -3.64 3.66 5.58
N TYR A 147 -2.88 3.18 4.60
CA TYR A 147 -1.83 2.20 4.84
C TYR A 147 -0.63 2.39 3.89
N GLY A 148 0.55 2.09 4.40
CA GLY A 148 1.81 2.05 3.66
C GLY A 148 2.41 0.66 3.71
N VAL A 149 2.97 0.21 2.59
CA VAL A 149 3.67 -1.08 2.47
C VAL A 149 5.14 -0.85 2.21
N PHE A 150 5.98 -1.46 3.03
CA PHE A 150 7.43 -1.39 2.96
C PHE A 150 8.04 -2.79 2.86
N ILE A 151 9.23 -2.85 2.30
CA ILE A 151 10.06 -4.06 2.29
C ILE A 151 11.47 -3.77 2.81
N CYS A 152 12.11 -4.81 3.33
CA CYS A 152 13.53 -4.79 3.70
C CYS A 152 14.11 -6.21 3.78
N SER A 153 15.37 -6.30 4.19
CA SER A 153 16.07 -7.58 4.42
C SER A 153 15.49 -8.35 5.62
N THR A 154 15.68 -9.68 5.64
CA THR A 154 15.27 -10.59 6.72
C THR A 154 16.19 -10.54 7.95
N THR A 155 17.43 -10.08 7.76
CA THR A 155 18.51 -10.20 8.75
C THR A 155 18.62 -9.01 9.71
N VAL A 156 17.80 -7.97 9.55
CA VAL A 156 17.82 -6.80 10.41
C VAL A 156 16.97 -7.07 11.67
N LYS A 157 17.38 -6.58 12.84
CA LYS A 157 16.66 -6.82 14.11
C LYS A 157 15.78 -5.66 14.58
N SER A 158 15.96 -4.45 14.05
CA SER A 158 15.27 -3.24 14.52
C SER A 158 14.73 -2.45 13.33
N PHE A 159 13.47 -2.70 12.98
CA PHE A 159 12.87 -2.19 11.74
C PHE A 159 12.23 -0.82 11.90
N LEU A 160 11.80 -0.47 13.11
CA LEU A 160 11.17 0.79 13.51
C LEU A 160 10.78 0.60 14.98
N SER A 161 11.30 1.40 15.90
CA SER A 161 10.62 1.61 17.18
C SER A 161 9.54 2.66 16.93
N PHE A 162 8.41 2.27 16.35
CA PHE A 162 7.19 3.07 16.55
C PHE A 162 6.98 3.14 18.05
N LYS A 163 6.94 4.34 18.62
CA LYS A 163 6.60 4.44 20.04
C LYS A 163 5.21 3.84 20.20
N THR A 164 4.97 3.17 21.33
CA THR A 164 3.61 2.84 21.76
C THR A 164 2.76 4.12 21.63
N GLY A 165 1.59 4.04 21.00
CA GLY A 165 0.79 5.25 20.65
C GLY A 165 0.91 5.85 19.23
N GLU A 166 1.99 5.68 18.44
CA GLU A 166 2.15 6.36 17.12
C GLU A 166 1.37 5.81 15.89
N GLN A 167 1.67 4.59 15.40
CA GLN A 167 0.92 3.94 14.30
C GLN A 167 0.70 2.44 14.52
N ASN A 168 -0.31 1.84 13.85
CA ASN A 168 -0.45 0.40 13.83
C ASN A 168 0.49 -0.19 12.79
N TYR A 169 1.10 -1.33 13.09
CA TYR A 169 1.94 -2.01 12.12
C TYR A 169 1.95 -3.52 12.32
N LYS A 170 2.33 -4.24 11.26
CA LYS A 170 2.52 -5.69 11.29
C LYS A 170 3.67 -6.08 10.37
N ILE A 171 4.46 -7.06 10.83
CA ILE A 171 5.64 -7.55 10.12
C ILE A 171 5.39 -8.98 9.66
N PHE A 172 5.73 -9.26 8.41
CA PHE A 172 5.69 -10.59 7.82
C PHE A 172 7.07 -10.96 7.30
N LYS A 173 7.62 -12.06 7.83
CA LYS A 173 8.90 -12.60 7.38
C LYS A 173 8.69 -13.63 6.28
N PHE A 174 9.50 -13.52 5.24
CA PHE A 174 9.64 -14.41 4.09
C PHE A 174 11.10 -14.90 4.03
N LEU A 175 11.43 -15.76 3.07
CA LEU A 175 12.76 -16.35 2.92
C LEU A 175 13.84 -15.28 2.72
N ASN A 176 13.59 -14.35 1.79
CA ASN A 176 14.56 -13.31 1.42
C ASN A 176 14.13 -11.89 1.80
N PHE A 177 12.87 -11.71 2.22
CA PHE A 177 12.29 -10.39 2.45
C PHE A 177 11.56 -10.32 3.79
N THR A 178 11.57 -9.13 4.39
CA THR A 178 10.62 -8.74 5.43
C THR A 178 9.67 -7.72 4.84
N LEU A 179 8.37 -7.97 4.95
CA LEU A 179 7.33 -7.00 4.61
C LEU A 179 6.81 -6.34 5.88
N LEU A 180 6.75 -5.01 5.87
CA LEU A 180 6.13 -4.21 6.93
C LEU A 180 4.92 -3.50 6.34
N ILE A 181 3.77 -3.67 6.96
CA ILE A 181 2.59 -2.84 6.70
C ILE A 181 2.35 -1.94 7.90
N VAL A 182 2.09 -0.66 7.63
CA VAL A 182 1.76 0.36 8.64
C VAL A 182 0.43 0.96 8.25
N TRP A 183 -0.49 1.14 9.18
CA TRP A 183 -1.81 1.71 8.90
C TRP A 183 -2.34 2.61 10.01
N SER A 184 -3.25 3.49 9.60
CA SER A 184 -3.90 4.47 10.45
C SER A 184 -5.33 4.73 9.97
N PHE A 185 -6.10 5.40 10.82
CA PHE A 185 -7.46 5.82 10.51
C PHE A 185 -7.57 7.33 10.57
N GLN A 186 -8.33 7.89 9.62
CA GLN A 186 -8.80 9.27 9.66
C GLN A 186 -10.31 9.25 9.93
N TYR A 187 -10.80 10.16 10.77
CA TYR A 187 -12.23 10.28 11.11
C TYR A 187 -13.01 11.03 10.03
N ILE A 188 -12.97 10.49 8.82
CA ILE A 188 -13.74 10.91 7.65
C ILE A 188 -14.35 9.63 7.07
N PRO A 189 -15.64 9.60 6.69
CA PRO A 189 -16.23 8.44 6.02
C PRO A 189 -15.38 7.98 4.83
N SER A 190 -15.25 6.67 4.65
CA SER A 190 -14.58 6.11 3.48
C SER A 190 -15.34 6.51 2.21
N HIS A 191 -14.59 6.99 1.23
CA HIS A 191 -15.13 7.32 -0.08
C HIS A 191 -14.99 6.11 -1.03
N PHE A 192 -15.89 5.97 -2.01
CA PHE A 192 -15.85 4.84 -2.96
C PHE A 192 -14.59 4.84 -3.84
N SER A 193 -14.03 6.02 -4.12
CA SER A 193 -12.74 6.16 -4.80
C SER A 193 -11.60 5.80 -3.84
N GLY A 194 -10.50 5.28 -4.39
CA GLY A 194 -9.26 5.06 -3.65
C GLY A 194 -8.11 5.78 -4.32
N ALA A 195 -7.06 6.08 -3.55
CA ALA A 195 -5.86 6.71 -4.08
C ALA A 195 -4.62 5.92 -3.65
N LYS A 196 -3.64 5.81 -4.55
CA LYS A 196 -2.36 5.19 -4.25
C LYS A 196 -1.21 6.06 -4.76
N ILE A 197 -0.16 6.10 -3.97
CA ILE A 197 1.13 6.72 -4.33
C ILE A 197 2.13 5.58 -4.49
N HIS A 198 2.75 5.51 -5.66
CA HIS A 198 3.69 4.46 -6.03
C HIS A 198 5.07 5.06 -6.24
N PHE A 199 6.09 4.30 -5.85
CA PHE A 199 7.48 4.71 -6.07
C PHE A 199 7.97 4.16 -7.40
N ARG A 200 8.72 4.98 -8.12
CA ARG A 200 9.38 4.62 -9.36
C ARG A 200 10.81 5.11 -9.33
N SER A 201 11.70 4.34 -9.91
CA SER A 201 12.98 4.85 -10.40
C SER A 201 12.74 5.42 -11.80
N LEU A 202 13.44 6.50 -12.16
CA LEU A 202 13.48 6.96 -13.55
C LEU A 202 14.12 5.85 -14.41
N ASP A 203 13.82 5.80 -15.71
CA ASP A 203 14.46 4.85 -16.63
C ASP A 203 15.88 5.30 -17.00
N ASP A 204 16.72 4.34 -17.39
CA ASP A 204 18.15 4.54 -17.67
C ASP A 204 18.40 5.56 -18.80
N GLN A 205 17.45 5.73 -19.73
CA GLN A 205 17.61 6.58 -20.90
C GLN A 205 17.33 8.06 -20.56
N THR A 206 16.24 8.34 -19.85
CA THR A 206 15.95 9.68 -19.32
C THR A 206 16.94 10.09 -18.22
N LEU A 207 17.48 9.12 -17.45
CA LEU A 207 18.54 9.35 -16.45
C LEU A 207 19.89 9.72 -17.07
N ASN A 208 20.30 9.04 -18.14
CA ASN A 208 21.55 9.32 -18.85
C ASN A 208 21.52 10.70 -19.52
N ASP A 209 20.34 11.14 -19.96
CA ASP A 209 20.17 12.43 -20.63
C ASP A 209 20.03 13.61 -19.62
N GLU A 210 19.47 13.40 -18.43
CA GLU A 210 19.15 14.51 -17.51
C GLU A 210 20.09 14.67 -16.30
N ILE A 211 20.68 13.60 -15.73
CA ILE A 211 21.36 13.72 -14.42
C ILE A 211 22.54 12.76 -14.26
N GLY A 212 23.77 13.31 -14.37
CA GLY A 212 24.98 12.63 -13.94
C GLY A 212 24.92 12.13 -12.48
N SER A 213 25.41 10.91 -12.25
CA SER A 213 25.81 10.25 -10.99
C SER A 213 24.88 10.25 -9.75
N ASN A 214 23.70 10.87 -9.76
CA ASN A 214 22.76 10.87 -8.62
C ASN A 214 21.80 9.66 -8.57
N ILE A 215 22.12 8.60 -9.32
CA ILE A 215 21.35 7.35 -9.52
C ILE A 215 20.82 6.72 -8.21
N PHE A 216 21.42 7.02 -7.06
CA PHE A 216 21.20 6.21 -5.85
C PHE A 216 20.38 6.82 -4.72
N LYS A 217 20.03 8.11 -4.71
CA LYS A 217 19.30 8.68 -3.55
C LYS A 217 17.91 8.06 -3.33
N THR A 218 17.18 7.72 -4.39
CA THR A 218 15.86 7.06 -4.28
C THR A 218 15.96 5.58 -3.93
N THR A 219 17.13 4.96 -4.11
CA THR A 219 17.34 3.52 -3.91
C THR A 219 17.73 3.13 -2.49
N GLU A 220 18.11 4.11 -1.66
CA GLU A 220 18.67 3.80 -0.35
C GLU A 220 17.61 3.35 0.66
N GLY A 221 16.35 3.74 0.47
CA GLY A 221 15.30 3.54 1.48
C GLY A 221 15.51 4.44 2.71
N SER A 222 14.63 4.33 3.69
CA SER A 222 14.60 5.21 4.88
C SER A 222 14.72 4.42 6.17
N ARG A 223 15.37 4.97 7.21
CA ARG A 223 15.41 4.32 8.55
C ARG A 223 14.51 5.04 9.54
N GLY A 224 13.92 4.28 10.47
CA GLY A 224 13.40 4.83 11.74
C GLY A 224 12.56 6.10 11.57
N LEU A 225 13.08 7.24 12.04
CA LEU A 225 12.39 8.54 11.98
C LEU A 225 12.11 9.02 10.55
N GLU A 226 13.03 8.82 9.60
CA GLU A 226 12.83 9.21 8.20
C GLU A 226 11.66 8.43 7.58
N ALA A 227 11.57 7.13 7.86
CA ALA A 227 10.46 6.31 7.39
C ALA A 227 9.12 6.76 7.99
N LYS A 228 9.11 7.22 9.25
CA LYS A 228 7.92 7.82 9.89
C LYS A 228 7.55 9.16 9.27
N GLN A 229 8.53 10.04 9.02
CA GLN A 229 8.30 11.33 8.38
C GLN A 229 7.75 11.15 6.97
N LEU A 230 8.31 10.20 6.21
CA LEU A 230 7.80 9.83 4.89
C LEU A 230 6.36 9.32 4.98
N LEU A 231 6.06 8.39 5.90
CA LEU A 231 4.71 7.89 6.12
C LEU A 231 3.72 9.03 6.40
N SER A 232 4.03 9.90 7.36
CA SER A 232 3.18 11.03 7.73
C SER A 232 2.97 11.99 6.55
N TYR A 233 4.03 12.31 5.82
CA TYR A 233 3.96 13.15 4.63
C TYR A 233 3.03 12.55 3.57
N GLN A 234 3.23 11.28 3.21
CA GLN A 234 2.45 10.62 2.17
C GLN A 234 0.98 10.43 2.57
N PHE A 235 0.70 10.16 3.85
CA PHE A 235 -0.66 10.12 4.36
C PHE A 235 -1.34 11.49 4.33
N ASN A 236 -0.61 12.57 4.61
CA ASN A 236 -1.14 13.93 4.47
C ASN A 236 -1.45 14.29 3.01
N GLU A 237 -0.61 13.89 2.06
CA GLU A 237 -0.89 14.10 0.63
C GLU A 237 -2.16 13.35 0.18
N LEU A 238 -2.31 12.09 0.61
CA LEU A 238 -3.52 11.32 0.36
C LEU A 238 -4.77 11.92 1.03
N LYS A 239 -4.62 12.52 2.22
CA LYS A 239 -5.71 13.23 2.91
C LYS A 239 -6.13 14.48 2.13
N LYS A 240 -5.18 15.29 1.67
CA LYS A 240 -5.46 16.48 0.83
C LYS A 240 -6.22 16.10 -0.44
N GLU A 241 -5.82 15.00 -1.08
CA GLU A 241 -6.52 14.47 -2.26
C GLU A 241 -7.97 14.09 -1.96
N LEU A 242 -8.23 13.41 -0.84
CA LEU A 242 -9.61 13.08 -0.43
C LEU A 242 -10.43 14.34 -0.21
N LEU A 243 -9.91 15.30 0.55
CA LEU A 243 -10.61 16.55 0.83
C LEU A 243 -10.94 17.31 -0.45
N SER A 244 -9.99 17.40 -1.38
CA SER A 244 -10.24 18.01 -2.68
C SER A 244 -11.35 17.30 -3.46
N THR A 245 -11.37 15.96 -3.41
CA THR A 245 -12.41 15.15 -4.05
C THR A 245 -13.79 15.42 -3.45
N LEU A 246 -13.91 15.42 -2.11
CA LEU A 246 -15.16 15.67 -1.40
C LEU A 246 -15.71 17.08 -1.67
N ILE A 247 -14.83 18.08 -1.69
CA ILE A 247 -15.20 19.48 -2.00
C ILE A 247 -15.68 19.61 -3.45
N GLN A 248 -14.95 19.02 -4.41
CA GLN A 248 -15.36 19.06 -5.82
C GLN A 248 -16.67 18.31 -6.09
N GLY A 249 -16.96 17.27 -5.31
CA GLY A 249 -18.21 16.50 -5.39
C GLY A 249 -19.40 17.18 -4.70
N GLY A 250 -19.18 18.27 -3.96
CA GLY A 250 -20.22 18.91 -3.14
C GLY A 250 -20.62 18.10 -1.90
N GLU A 251 -19.87 17.05 -1.57
CA GLU A 251 -20.04 16.25 -0.34
C GLU A 251 -19.52 16.99 0.90
N MET A 252 -18.71 18.03 0.68
CA MET A 252 -18.16 18.92 1.69
C MET A 252 -18.06 20.36 1.17
N SER A 253 -18.25 21.33 2.04
CA SER A 253 -17.94 22.74 1.78
C SER A 253 -16.46 23.04 2.05
N SER A 254 -15.88 24.00 1.32
CA SER A 254 -14.56 24.56 1.65
C SER A 254 -14.53 25.28 3.01
N SER A 255 -15.70 25.67 3.52
CA SER A 255 -15.88 26.26 4.85
C SER A 255 -16.09 25.23 5.96
N ASP A 256 -16.27 23.95 5.62
CA ASP A 256 -16.45 22.91 6.63
C ASP A 256 -15.17 22.82 7.44
N THR A 257 -15.28 23.11 8.74
CA THR A 257 -14.16 22.98 9.66
C THR A 257 -13.97 21.49 9.91
N LEU A 258 -13.23 20.85 9.02
CA LEU A 258 -12.74 19.52 9.28
C LEU A 258 -11.69 19.70 10.38
N PHE A 259 -12.09 19.50 11.63
CA PHE A 259 -11.13 19.41 12.72
C PHE A 259 -9.98 18.54 12.22
N GLU A 260 -8.76 19.08 12.24
CA GLU A 260 -7.57 18.33 11.87
C GLU A 260 -7.38 17.23 12.88
N LEU A 261 -8.12 16.14 12.69
CA LEU A 261 -8.03 15.00 13.56
C LEU A 261 -6.76 14.26 13.12
N PRO A 262 -5.84 13.99 14.05
CA PRO A 262 -4.63 13.28 13.71
C PRO A 262 -5.00 11.88 13.22
N PHE A 263 -4.13 11.31 12.39
CA PHE A 263 -4.17 9.88 12.13
C PHE A 263 -4.13 9.12 13.45
N SER A 264 -5.15 8.30 13.68
CA SER A 264 -5.30 7.55 14.92
C SER A 264 -4.93 6.08 14.73
N LYS A 265 -4.39 5.50 15.81
CA LYS A 265 -4.21 4.04 15.94
C LYS A 265 -5.54 3.31 16.01
N THR A 266 -6.54 3.90 16.64
CA THR A 266 -7.83 3.25 16.84
C THR A 266 -8.88 3.98 16.03
N PRO A 267 -9.76 3.27 15.32
CA PRO A 267 -10.84 3.92 14.60
C PRO A 267 -11.84 4.51 15.59
N TYR A 268 -12.48 5.59 15.16
CA TYR A 268 -13.60 6.17 15.86
C TYR A 268 -14.78 5.20 15.81
N LYS A 269 -15.42 5.02 16.96
CA LYS A 269 -16.66 4.24 17.06
C LYS A 269 -17.82 5.22 17.17
N LEU A 270 -18.67 5.27 16.14
CA LEU A 270 -19.94 5.95 16.25
C LEU A 270 -20.73 5.30 17.39
N LYS A 271 -21.05 6.06 18.43
CA LYS A 271 -22.02 5.62 19.44
C LYS A 271 -23.40 5.65 18.78
N ILE A 272 -23.87 4.50 18.32
CA ILE A 272 -25.28 4.36 17.98
C ILE A 272 -26.04 4.50 19.31
N LYS A 273 -26.69 5.64 19.53
CA LYS A 273 -27.65 5.76 20.63
C LYS A 273 -28.74 4.73 20.35
N GLY A 274 -28.86 3.74 21.23
CA GLY A 274 -29.94 2.76 21.18
C GLY A 274 -31.28 3.51 21.12
N LYS A 275 -32.11 3.14 20.15
CA LYS A 275 -33.54 3.44 20.19
C LYS A 275 -34.19 2.59 21.27
#